data_AF-D1CBS7-F1
#
_entry.id   AF-D1CBS7-F1
#
_cell.length_a   1.000
_cell.length_b   1.000
_cell.length_c   1.000
_cell.angle_alpha   90.00
_cell.angle_beta   90.00
_cell.angle_gamma   90.00
#
_symmetry.space_group_name_H-M   'P 1'
#
loop_
_entity.id
_entity.type
_entity.pdbx_description
1 polymer ?
#
loop_
_entity_poly.entity_id
_entity_poly.type
_entity_poly.pdbx_seq_one_letter_code
_entity_poly.pdbx_strand_id
1 'polypeptide(L)'
;MMMSKTPILHIPKEPSETLTEIRATYGKSQLEALHLVNDGNIIARYLWKEWHKPLTQAGLTYNDLLRAVRGYRQEFWLWVMGERPWDHCVVGTAGRLARRVSSSKVKLEIEDLDSGFLSELVS
;
A
#
# COMPACT_ATOMS: atom_id res chain seq x y z
N MET A 1 -16.32 -18.31 -9.70
CA MET A 1 -16.14 -17.66 -8.38
C MET A 1 -14.65 -17.71 -8.03
N MET A 2 -13.87 -16.66 -8.32
CA MET A 2 -12.47 -16.57 -7.89
C MET A 2 -12.46 -15.93 -6.50
N MET A 3 -12.15 -16.70 -5.46
CA MET A 3 -11.88 -16.14 -4.14
C MET A 3 -10.65 -15.23 -4.27
N SER A 4 -10.81 -13.91 -4.14
CA SER A 4 -9.67 -13.00 -4.06
C SER A 4 -8.91 -13.32 -2.77
N LYS A 5 -7.78 -14.00 -2.93
CA LYS A 5 -6.91 -14.44 -1.85
C LYS A 5 -6.16 -13.23 -1.32
N THR A 6 -6.03 -13.12 0.00
CA THR A 6 -5.13 -12.12 0.61
C THR A 6 -3.75 -12.27 -0.04
N PRO A 7 -3.17 -11.19 -0.61
CA PRO A 7 -1.89 -11.31 -1.29
C PRO A 7 -0.80 -11.66 -0.28
N ILE A 8 -0.04 -12.70 -0.57
CA ILE A 8 1.16 -13.04 0.19
C ILE A 8 2.29 -12.18 -0.36
N LEU A 9 2.76 -11.23 0.44
CA LEU A 9 3.80 -10.27 0.07
C LEU A 9 5.07 -10.61 0.83
N HIS A 10 6.17 -10.87 0.13
CA HIS A 10 7.49 -10.98 0.76
C HIS A 10 7.96 -9.62 1.26
N ILE A 11 8.92 -9.60 2.17
CA ILE A 11 9.62 -8.38 2.57
C ILE A 11 10.76 -8.15 1.57
N PRO A 12 10.69 -7.15 0.68
CA PRO A 12 11.79 -6.88 -0.24
C PRO A 12 13.00 -6.37 0.53
N LYS A 13 14.19 -6.49 -0.08
CA LYS A 13 15.40 -5.87 0.45
C LYS A 13 15.18 -4.34 0.59
N GLU A 14 15.91 -3.72 1.51
CA GLU A 14 15.90 -2.26 1.59
C GLU A 14 16.41 -1.63 0.27
N PRO A 15 15.70 -0.64 -0.30
CA PRO A 15 16.15 0.07 -1.49
C PRO A 15 17.24 1.10 -1.12
N SER A 16 18.46 0.62 -0.88
CA SER A 16 19.59 1.44 -0.42
C SER A 16 19.94 2.61 -1.34
N GLU A 17 19.77 2.42 -2.66
CA GLU A 17 19.97 3.49 -3.65
C GLU A 17 18.94 4.62 -3.48
N THR A 18 17.65 4.27 -3.39
CA THR A 18 16.57 5.22 -3.13
C THR A 18 16.76 5.93 -1.80
N LEU A 19 17.17 5.21 -0.75
CA LEU A 19 17.46 5.81 0.55
C LEU A 19 18.60 6.83 0.46
N THR A 20 19.67 6.49 -0.28
CA THR A 20 20.81 7.38 -0.51
C THR A 20 20.40 8.63 -1.27
N GLU A 21 19.58 8.49 -2.32
CA GLU A 21 19.06 9.61 -3.09
C GLU A 21 18.21 10.56 -2.22
N ILE A 22 17.27 10.03 -1.44
CA ILE A 22 16.42 10.85 -0.55
C ILE A 22 17.28 11.56 0.50
N ARG A 23 18.27 10.90 1.10
CA ARG A 23 19.17 11.51 2.09
C ARG A 23 20.09 12.56 1.48
N ALA A 24 20.55 12.36 0.24
CA ALA A 24 21.31 13.37 -0.49
C ALA A 24 20.46 14.61 -0.77
N THR A 25 19.17 14.45 -1.11
CA THR A 25 18.21 15.55 -1.23
C THR A 25 18.00 16.24 0.12
N TYR A 26 17.86 15.47 1.21
CA TYR A 26 17.69 16.04 2.56
C TYR A 26 18.86 16.95 2.97
N GLY A 27 20.09 16.55 2.65
CA GLY A 27 21.29 17.37 2.90
C GLY A 27 21.32 18.69 2.14
N LYS A 28 20.55 18.82 1.05
CA LYS A 28 20.40 20.05 0.27
C LYS A 28 19.16 20.86 0.67
N SER A 29 18.03 20.17 0.88
CA SER A 29 16.73 20.76 1.18
C SER A 29 15.85 19.75 1.93
N GLN A 30 15.59 20.03 3.20
CA GLN A 30 14.71 19.18 4.02
C GLN A 30 13.27 19.16 3.49
N LEU A 31 12.77 20.32 3.03
CA LEU A 31 11.43 20.45 2.47
C LEU A 31 11.26 19.59 1.21
N GLU A 32 12.26 19.59 0.33
CA GLU A 32 12.24 18.80 -0.89
C GLU A 32 12.28 17.30 -0.61
N ALA A 33 13.12 16.86 0.34
CA ALA A 33 13.14 15.46 0.77
C ALA A 33 11.81 15.03 1.39
N LEU A 34 11.20 15.89 2.21
CA LEU A 34 9.89 15.64 2.79
C LEU A 34 8.81 15.50 1.71
N HIS A 35 8.81 16.38 0.69
CA HIS A 35 7.90 16.26 -0.45
C HIS A 35 8.11 14.94 -1.21
N LEU A 36 9.37 14.55 -1.47
CA LEU A 36 9.68 13.30 -2.18
C LEU A 36 9.14 12.06 -1.45
N VAL A 37 9.26 12.02 -0.11
CA VAL A 37 8.72 10.94 0.71
C VAL A 37 7.19 10.99 0.77
N ASN A 38 6.61 12.18 0.95
CA ASN A 38 5.16 12.37 1.03
C ASN A 38 4.43 12.04 -0.27
N ASP A 39 5.05 12.33 -1.41
CA ASP A 39 4.54 11.96 -2.72
C ASP A 39 4.42 10.44 -2.87
N GLY A 40 5.31 9.69 -2.19
CA GLY A 40 5.31 8.24 -2.11
C GLY A 40 5.65 7.53 -3.43
N ASN A 41 5.83 8.26 -4.53
CA ASN A 41 6.01 7.68 -5.87
C ASN A 41 7.26 6.81 -5.96
N ILE A 42 8.38 7.26 -5.41
CA ILE A 42 9.66 6.54 -5.49
C ILE A 42 9.57 5.19 -4.75
N ILE A 43 8.96 5.19 -3.57
CA ILE A 43 8.75 4.02 -2.72
C ILE A 43 7.70 3.08 -3.33
N ALA A 44 6.58 3.62 -3.82
CA ALA A 44 5.54 2.84 -4.45
C ALA A 44 6.05 2.17 -5.74
N ARG A 45 6.87 2.86 -6.54
CA ARG A 45 7.50 2.28 -7.73
C ARG A 45 8.43 1.12 -7.36
N TYR A 46 9.22 1.28 -6.29
CA TYR A 46 10.08 0.21 -5.80
C TYR A 46 9.26 -1.02 -5.38
N LEU A 47 8.29 -0.83 -4.49
CA LEU A 47 7.42 -1.91 -4.01
C LEU A 47 6.59 -2.54 -5.14
N TRP A 48 6.17 -1.76 -6.14
CA TRP A 48 5.41 -2.28 -7.27
C TRP A 48 6.23 -3.27 -8.09
N LYS A 49 7.52 -3.00 -8.34
CA LYS A 49 8.39 -3.95 -9.05
C LYS A 49 8.39 -5.32 -8.37
N GLU A 50 8.47 -5.30 -7.04
CA GLU A 50 8.52 -6.49 -6.18
C GLU A 50 7.15 -7.19 -6.05
N TRP A 51 6.06 -6.42 -5.98
CA TRP A 51 4.75 -6.94 -5.57
C TRP A 51 3.68 -6.93 -6.65
N HIS A 52 3.96 -6.44 -7.87
CA HIS A 52 2.90 -6.29 -8.89
C HIS A 52 2.12 -7.58 -9.13
N LYS A 53 2.76 -8.75 -9.25
CA LYS A 53 2.08 -10.03 -9.52
C LYS A 53 1.08 -10.42 -8.43
N PRO A 54 1.46 -10.57 -7.15
CA PRO A 54 0.51 -10.93 -6.11
C PRO A 54 -0.55 -9.84 -5.89
N LEU A 55 -0.21 -8.56 -6.08
CA LEU A 55 -1.19 -7.46 -5.94
C LEU A 55 -2.25 -7.49 -7.05
N THR A 56 -1.85 -7.67 -8.31
CA THR A 56 -2.81 -7.73 -9.43
C THR A 56 -3.70 -8.96 -9.35
N GLN A 57 -3.16 -10.11 -8.92
CA GLN A 57 -3.95 -11.31 -8.63
C GLN A 57 -4.99 -11.10 -7.52
N ALA A 58 -4.71 -10.20 -6.56
CA ALA A 58 -5.64 -9.81 -5.51
C ALA A 58 -6.59 -8.66 -5.92
N GLY A 59 -6.55 -8.21 -7.18
CA GLY A 59 -7.37 -7.11 -7.69
C GLY A 59 -6.90 -5.71 -7.27
N LEU A 60 -5.67 -5.58 -6.77
CA LEU A 60 -5.09 -4.30 -6.37
C LEU A 60 -4.30 -3.65 -7.51
N THR A 61 -4.44 -2.35 -7.63
CA THR A 61 -3.74 -1.54 -8.64
C THR A 61 -2.52 -0.83 -8.07
N TYR A 62 -1.68 -0.27 -8.95
CA TYR A 62 -0.60 0.63 -8.54
C TYR A 62 -1.11 1.81 -7.71
N ASN A 63 -2.30 2.33 -8.05
CA ASN A 63 -2.92 3.44 -7.31
C ASN A 63 -3.32 3.03 -5.89
N ASP A 64 -3.70 1.79 -5.66
CA ASP A 64 -3.97 1.28 -4.32
C ASP A 64 -2.69 1.16 -3.49
N LEU A 65 -1.60 0.68 -4.11
CA LEU A 65 -0.28 0.68 -3.49
C LEU A 65 0.19 2.10 -3.16
N LEU A 66 0.12 3.02 -4.11
CA LEU A 66 0.52 4.42 -3.91
C LEU A 66 -0.28 5.07 -2.77
N ARG A 67 -1.59 4.82 -2.72
CA ARG A 67 -2.44 5.31 -1.63
C ARG A 67 -2.02 4.72 -0.28
N ALA A 68 -1.69 3.42 -0.23
CA ALA A 68 -1.21 2.77 0.98
C ALA A 68 0.13 3.37 1.45
N VAL A 69 1.06 3.60 0.52
CA VAL A 69 2.36 4.24 0.80
C VAL A 69 2.19 5.66 1.34
N ARG A 70 1.38 6.50 0.68
CA ARG A 70 1.07 7.87 1.14
C ARG A 70 0.38 7.89 2.51
N GLY A 71 -0.47 6.90 2.76
CA GLY A 71 -1.11 6.68 4.07
C GLY A 71 -0.14 6.18 5.16
N TYR A 72 1.12 5.90 4.82
CA TYR A 72 2.18 5.49 5.74
C TYR A 72 3.45 6.34 5.62
N ARG A 73 3.34 7.52 5.00
CA ARG A 73 4.46 8.45 4.74
C ARG A 73 5.28 8.81 5.97
N GLN A 74 4.65 8.91 7.15
CA GLN A 74 5.36 9.23 8.39
C GLN A 74 6.35 8.13 8.79
N GLU A 75 5.99 6.86 8.59
CA GLU A 75 6.92 5.76 8.87
C GLU A 75 8.03 5.67 7.84
N PHE A 76 7.73 5.97 6.57
CA PHE A 76 8.78 6.09 5.55
C PHE A 76 9.72 7.26 5.83
N TRP A 77 9.22 8.36 6.41
CA TRP A 77 10.06 9.45 6.88
C TRP A 77 10.99 9.00 8.02
N LEU A 78 10.46 8.31 9.03
CA LEU A 78 11.27 7.74 10.12
C LEU A 78 12.32 6.75 9.60
N TRP A 79 11.99 5.97 8.56
CA TRP A 79 12.95 5.09 7.90
C TRP A 79 14.08 5.87 7.23
N VAL A 80 13.75 6.94 6.52
CA VAL A 80 14.75 7.85 5.93
C VAL A 80 15.67 8.42 7.02
N MET A 81 15.13 8.79 8.19
CA MET A 81 15.91 9.28 9.33
C MET A 81 16.71 8.19 10.07
N GLY A 82 16.47 6.90 9.77
CA GLY A 82 17.12 5.79 10.46
C GLY A 82 16.46 5.42 11.80
N GLU A 83 15.31 5.99 12.11
CA GLU A 83 14.54 5.74 13.34
C GLU A 83 13.56 4.56 13.20
N ARG A 84 13.31 4.11 11.96
CA ARG A 84 12.44 2.98 11.66
C ARG A 84 13.13 2.00 10.71
N PRO A 85 13.12 0.68 10.98
CA PRO A 85 13.67 -0.27 10.04
C PRO A 85 12.72 -0.48 8.85
N TRP A 86 13.30 -0.79 7.69
CA TRP A 86 12.59 -0.93 6.42
C TRP A 86 11.47 -2.00 6.47
N ASP A 87 11.73 -3.13 7.12
CA ASP A 87 10.77 -4.22 7.29
C ASP A 87 9.47 -3.78 7.99
N HIS A 88 9.54 -2.90 9.00
CA HIS A 88 8.37 -2.33 9.65
C HIS A 88 7.54 -1.46 8.69
N CYS A 89 8.20 -0.68 7.82
CA CYS A 89 7.53 0.11 6.79
C CYS A 89 6.81 -0.80 5.77
N VAL A 90 7.47 -1.86 5.35
CA VAL A 90 6.96 -2.85 4.40
C VAL A 90 5.76 -3.61 4.97
N VAL A 91 5.88 -4.17 6.17
CA VAL A 91 4.81 -4.92 6.85
C VAL A 91 3.59 -4.03 7.09
N GLY A 92 3.81 -2.79 7.54
CA GLY A 92 2.71 -1.85 7.75
C GLY A 92 2.02 -1.41 6.45
N THR A 93 2.73 -1.41 5.32
CA THR A 93 2.15 -1.15 3.99
C THR A 93 1.35 -2.37 3.51
N ALA A 94 1.90 -3.57 3.63
CA ALA A 94 1.23 -4.83 3.30
C ALA A 94 -0.09 -4.99 4.08
N GLY A 95 -0.09 -4.70 5.37
CA GLY A 95 -1.31 -4.76 6.20
C GLY A 95 -2.40 -3.78 5.76
N ARG A 96 -2.04 -2.59 5.28
CA ARG A 96 -2.99 -1.62 4.71
C ARG A 96 -3.63 -2.15 3.42
N LEU A 97 -2.84 -2.80 2.57
CA LEU A 97 -3.34 -3.41 1.34
C LEU A 97 -4.27 -4.60 1.62
N ALA A 98 -3.89 -5.46 2.56
CA ALA A 98 -4.71 -6.60 2.98
C ALA A 98 -6.10 -6.14 3.50
N ARG A 99 -6.14 -5.10 4.35
CA ARG A 99 -7.41 -4.52 4.82
C ARG A 99 -8.27 -3.94 3.69
N ARG A 100 -7.64 -3.40 2.65
CA ARG A 100 -8.37 -2.87 1.49
C ARG A 100 -9.06 -3.98 0.70
N VAL A 101 -8.37 -5.11 0.50
CA VAL A 101 -8.96 -6.30 -0.14
C VAL A 101 -10.15 -6.81 0.66
N SER A 102 -10.04 -6.89 1.99
CA SER A 102 -11.17 -7.33 2.82
C SER A 102 -12.35 -6.35 2.80
N SER A 103 -12.11 -5.04 2.87
CA SER A 103 -13.19 -4.04 2.84
C SER A 103 -13.88 -3.96 1.48
N SER A 104 -13.15 -4.14 0.38
CA SER A 104 -13.74 -4.20 -0.96
C SER A 104 -14.68 -5.41 -1.14
N LYS A 105 -14.41 -6.55 -0.49
CA LYS A 105 -15.33 -7.70 -0.48
C LYS A 105 -16.64 -7.37 0.23
N VAL A 106 -16.55 -6.81 1.43
CA VAL A 106 -17.73 -6.44 2.22
C VAL A 106 -18.66 -5.52 1.42
N LYS A 107 -18.10 -4.58 0.65
CA LYS A 107 -18.91 -3.69 -0.20
C LYS A 107 -19.63 -4.43 -1.33
N LEU A 108 -18.97 -5.36 -2.02
CA LEU A 108 -19.59 -6.16 -3.09
C LEU A 108 -20.65 -7.12 -2.54
N GLU A 109 -20.38 -7.78 -1.41
CA GLU A 109 -21.33 -8.68 -0.77
C GLU A 109 -22.60 -7.95 -0.28
N ILE A 110 -22.47 -6.74 0.24
CA ILE A 110 -23.63 -5.93 0.66
C ILE A 110 -24.45 -5.47 -0.55
N GLU A 111 -23.81 -5.00 -1.62
CA GLU A 111 -24.50 -4.56 -2.85
C GLU A 111 -25.22 -5.75 -3.56
N ASP A 112 -24.67 -6.96 -3.49
CA ASP A 112 -25.29 -8.17 -4.05
C ASP A 112 -26.49 -8.68 -3.21
N LEU A 113 -26.52 -8.39 -1.90
CA LEU A 113 -27.59 -8.84 -0.99
C LEU A 113 -28.84 -7.92 -1.01
N ASP A 114 -28.74 -6.70 -1.53
CA ASP A 114 -29.82 -5.70 -1.48
C ASP A 114 -30.89 -5.85 -2.58
N SER A 115 -30.71 -6.74 -3.57
CA SER A 115 -31.67 -6.89 -4.67
C SER A 115 -32.74 -7.98 -4.48
N GLY A 116 -32.49 -8.99 -3.64
CA GLY A 116 -33.42 -10.12 -3.42
C GLY A 116 -34.10 -10.15 -2.05
N PHE A 117 -33.52 -9.51 -1.03
CA PHE A 117 -34.04 -9.57 0.35
C PHE A 117 -35.25 -8.64 0.56
N LEU A 118 -35.32 -7.53 -0.19
CA LEU A 118 -36.43 -6.57 -0.09
C LEU A 118 -37.74 -7.05 -0.77
N SER A 119 -37.69 -8.07 -1.64
CA SER A 119 -38.91 -8.65 -2.23
C SER A 119 -39.62 -9.66 -1.32
N GLU A 120 -38.91 -10.28 -0.38
CA GLU A 120 -39.48 -11.26 0.57
C GLU A 120 -40.07 -10.61 1.82
N LEU A 121 -39.66 -9.38 2.16
CA LEU A 121 -40.17 -8.67 3.33
C LEU A 121 -41.47 -7.87 3.07
N VAL A 122 -41.94 -7.82 1.82
CA VAL A 122 -43.14 -7.09 1.38
C VAL A 122 -44.19 -8.03 0.75
N SER A 123 -44.05 -9.34 0.90
CA SER A 123 -45.11 -10.32 0.58
C SER A 123 -45.81 -10.80 1.85
#